data_AF-A0A257P9Z9-F1
#
_entry.id   AF-A0A257P9Z9-F1
#
_cell.length_a   1.000
_cell.length_b   1.000
_cell.length_c   1.000
_cell.angle_alpha   90.00
_cell.angle_beta   90.00
_cell.angle_gamma   90.00
#
_symmetry.space_group_name_H-M   'P 1'
#
loop_
_entity.id
_entity.type
_entity.pdbx_description
1 polymer ?
#
loop_
_entity_poly.entity_id
_entity_poly.type
_entity_poly.pdbx_seq_one_letter_code
_entity_poly.pdbx_strand_id
1 'polypeptide(L)'
;MSETDQLIAMLHKSAALKLKLAEHPAPILAIVDECETALRSGGKIMFCGNGGSAADAQHLATELLIRLRGTVARNSWPALALTLDAAA
;
A
#
# COMPACT_ATOMS: atom_id res chain seq x y z
N MET A 1 -5.51 30.25 -13.92
CA MET A 1 -5.76 29.60 -12.61
C MET A 1 -4.50 29.81 -11.79
N SER A 2 -4.59 30.36 -10.58
CA SER A 2 -3.40 30.63 -9.76
C SER A 2 -2.84 29.32 -9.18
N GLU A 3 -1.57 29.34 -8.76
CA GLU A 3 -0.95 28.21 -8.03
C GLU A 3 -1.75 27.87 -6.76
N THR A 4 -2.27 28.88 -6.07
CA THR A 4 -3.16 28.72 -4.90
C THR A 4 -4.43 27.95 -5.26
N ASP A 5 -5.09 28.32 -6.37
CA ASP A 5 -6.31 27.63 -6.81
C ASP A 5 -6.03 26.16 -7.16
N GLN A 6 -4.87 25.88 -7.79
CA GLN A 6 -4.43 24.52 -8.11
C GLN A 6 -4.22 23.68 -6.85
N LEU A 7 -3.54 24.22 -5.85
CA LEU A 7 -3.29 23.52 -4.58
C LEU A 7 -4.60 23.22 -3.84
N ILE A 8 -5.50 24.21 -3.73
CA ILE A 8 -6.81 24.03 -3.09
C ILE A 8 -7.60 22.93 -3.81
N ALA A 9 -7.63 22.97 -5.14
CA ALA A 9 -8.33 21.95 -5.94
C ALA A 9 -7.75 20.54 -5.74
N MET A 10 -6.41 20.39 -5.68
CA MET A 10 -5.76 19.10 -5.43
C MET A 10 -6.11 18.52 -4.06
N LEU A 11 -6.09 19.35 -3.01
CA LEU A 11 -6.43 18.93 -1.66
C LEU A 11 -7.90 18.52 -1.53
N HIS A 12 -8.82 19.29 -2.10
CA HIS A 12 -10.25 18.93 -2.12
C HIS A 12 -10.49 17.63 -2.89
N LYS A 13 -9.83 17.42 -4.04
CA LYS A 13 -9.94 16.17 -4.80
C LYS A 13 -9.46 14.96 -3.97
N SER A 14 -8.36 15.11 -3.24
CA SER A 14 -7.83 14.05 -2.36
C SER A 14 -8.80 13.70 -1.23
N ALA A 15 -9.41 14.71 -0.59
CA ALA A 15 -10.39 14.51 0.48
C ALA A 15 -11.66 13.81 -0.05
N ALA A 16 -12.20 14.27 -1.17
CA ALA A 16 -13.38 13.68 -1.79
C ALA A 16 -13.18 12.20 -2.16
N LEU A 17 -11.99 11.85 -2.69
CA LEU A 17 -11.66 10.45 -2.98
C LEU A 17 -11.66 9.58 -1.73
N LYS A 18 -11.07 10.04 -0.62
CA LYS A 18 -11.04 9.29 0.64
C LYS A 18 -12.44 9.11 1.23
N LEU A 19 -13.29 10.12 1.16
CA LEU A 19 -14.69 10.02 1.61
C LEU A 19 -15.46 8.97 0.79
N LYS A 20 -15.31 8.98 -0.54
CA LYS A 20 -15.94 7.97 -1.41
C LYS A 20 -15.44 6.55 -1.12
N LEU A 21 -14.15 6.37 -0.82
CA LEU A 21 -13.63 5.05 -0.43
C LEU A 21 -14.21 4.58 0.91
N ALA A 22 -14.46 5.49 1.85
CA ALA A 22 -15.06 5.15 3.14
C ALA A 22 -16.51 4.64 3.02
N GLU A 23 -17.23 5.04 1.97
CA GLU A 23 -18.58 4.52 1.67
C GLU A 23 -18.56 3.08 1.14
N HIS A 24 -17.43 2.63 0.60
CA HIS A 24 -17.29 1.32 -0.05
C HIS A 24 -16.00 0.58 0.39
N PRO A 25 -15.86 0.22 1.67
CA PRO A 25 -14.64 -0.41 2.17
C PRO A 25 -14.50 -1.89 1.78
N ALA A 26 -15.59 -2.55 1.37
CA ALA A 26 -15.63 -3.99 1.15
C ALA A 26 -14.53 -4.54 0.20
N PRO A 27 -14.21 -3.89 -0.94
CA PRO A 27 -13.13 -4.35 -1.81
C PRO A 27 -11.75 -4.31 -1.14
N ILE A 28 -11.50 -3.34 -0.25
CA ILE A 28 -10.22 -3.24 0.49
C ILE A 28 -10.11 -4.42 1.45
N LEU A 29 -11.17 -4.71 2.20
CA LEU A 29 -11.19 -5.83 3.14
C LEU A 29 -11.03 -7.18 2.43
N ALA A 30 -11.67 -7.37 1.28
CA ALA A 30 -11.51 -8.58 0.48
C ALA A 30 -10.05 -8.83 0.05
N ILE A 31 -9.31 -7.78 -0.30
CA ILE A 31 -7.88 -7.89 -0.63
C ILE A 31 -7.06 -8.25 0.62
N VAL A 32 -7.39 -7.68 1.77
CA VAL A 32 -6.73 -8.00 3.05
C VAL A 32 -6.94 -9.46 3.41
N ASP A 33 -8.16 -9.98 3.27
CA ASP A 33 -8.52 -11.38 3.55
C ASP A 33 -7.74 -12.35 2.65
N GLU A 34 -7.59 -12.02 1.36
CA GLU A 34 -6.81 -12.83 0.41
C GLU A 34 -5.32 -12.83 0.77
N CYS A 35 -4.78 -11.66 1.14
CA CYS A 35 -3.38 -11.55 1.59
C CYS A 35 -3.14 -12.37 2.87
N GLU A 36 -4.05 -12.28 3.84
CA GLU A 36 -3.98 -13.04 5.07
C GLU A 36 -4.03 -14.54 4.80
N THR A 37 -4.95 -14.99 3.94
CA THR A 37 -5.09 -16.39 3.53
C THR A 37 -3.80 -16.89 2.90
N ALA A 38 -3.26 -16.18 1.91
CA ALA A 38 -2.01 -16.55 1.25
C ALA A 38 -0.85 -16.72 2.23
N LEU A 39 -0.71 -15.78 3.17
CA LEU A 39 0.36 -15.80 4.18
C LEU A 39 0.19 -16.93 5.20
N ARG A 40 -1.04 -17.18 5.67
CA ARG A 40 -1.35 -18.29 6.59
C ARG A 40 -1.14 -19.65 5.96
N SER A 41 -1.35 -19.77 4.65
CA SER A 41 -1.06 -20.97 3.86
C SER A 41 0.43 -21.15 3.52
N GLY A 42 1.33 -20.34 4.08
CA GLY A 42 2.78 -20.43 3.83
C GLY A 42 3.22 -19.77 2.53
N GLY A 43 2.34 -18.99 1.90
CA GLY A 43 2.65 -18.17 0.73
C GLY A 43 3.40 -16.89 1.07
N LYS A 44 3.45 -15.98 0.10
CA LYS A 44 4.16 -14.68 0.19
C LYS A 44 3.42 -13.63 -0.63
N ILE A 45 3.59 -12.36 -0.27
CA ILE A 45 3.04 -11.23 -1.02
C ILE A 45 4.12 -10.62 -1.92
N MET A 46 3.80 -10.36 -3.18
CA MET A 46 4.72 -9.73 -4.13
C MET A 46 4.09 -8.44 -4.65
N PHE A 47 4.78 -7.32 -4.46
CA PHE A 47 4.35 -6.00 -4.92
C PHE A 47 5.15 -5.58 -6.15
N CYS A 48 4.49 -4.92 -7.11
CA CYS A 48 5.12 -4.34 -8.28
C CYS A 48 4.49 -2.98 -8.62
N GLY A 49 5.19 -2.17 -9.39
CA GLY A 49 4.73 -0.84 -9.79
C GLY A 49 5.81 -0.07 -10.54
N ASN A 50 5.40 1.03 -11.18
CA ASN A 50 6.29 1.94 -11.90
C ASN A 50 6.24 3.33 -11.26
N GLY A 51 7.34 4.09 -11.32
CA GLY A 51 7.41 5.45 -10.79
C GLY A 51 7.01 5.51 -9.31
N GLY A 52 6.04 6.37 -8.96
CA GLY A 52 5.55 6.48 -7.57
C GLY A 52 5.03 5.16 -6.98
N SER A 53 4.38 4.32 -7.78
CA SER A 53 3.89 3.01 -7.31
C SER A 53 5.01 2.02 -7.03
N ALA A 54 6.21 2.21 -7.59
CA ALA A 54 7.38 1.42 -7.19
C ALA A 54 7.83 1.77 -5.77
N ALA A 55 7.75 3.05 -5.38
CA ALA A 55 8.03 3.46 -4.00
C ALA A 55 6.99 2.88 -3.03
N ASP A 56 5.70 2.88 -3.41
CA ASP A 56 4.65 2.24 -2.59
C ASP A 56 4.85 0.73 -2.45
N ALA A 57 5.25 0.03 -3.53
CA ALA A 57 5.56 -1.40 -3.48
C ALA A 57 6.68 -1.71 -2.48
N GLN A 58 7.74 -0.90 -2.48
CA GLN A 58 8.86 -1.02 -1.55
C GLN A 58 8.44 -0.71 -0.10
N HIS A 59 7.62 0.32 0.08
CA HIS A 59 7.09 0.70 1.38
C HIS A 59 6.27 -0.43 1.99
N LEU A 60 5.29 -0.97 1.25
CA LEU A 60 4.44 -2.06 1.73
C LEU A 60 5.25 -3.33 2.03
N ALA A 61 6.20 -3.70 1.18
CA ALA A 61 7.09 -4.83 1.43
C ALA A 61 7.88 -4.65 2.74
N THR A 62 8.42 -3.44 2.96
CA THR A 62 9.19 -3.10 4.16
C THR A 62 8.35 -3.19 5.43
N GLU A 63 7.12 -2.70 5.40
CA GLU A 63 6.21 -2.74 6.55
C GLU A 63 5.86 -4.19 6.94
N LEU A 64 5.71 -5.10 5.98
CA LEU A 64 5.48 -6.52 6.22
C LEU A 64 6.75 -7.22 6.74
N LEU A 65 7.90 -6.93 6.13
CA LEU A 65 9.19 -7.54 6.50
C LEU A 65 9.67 -7.11 7.89
N ILE A 66 9.56 -5.82 8.20
CA ILE A 66 9.94 -5.26 9.50
C ILE A 66 8.68 -5.23 10.37
N ARG A 67 8.09 -4.06 10.57
CA ARG A 67 6.88 -3.83 11.38
C ARG A 67 6.25 -2.52 10.93
N LEU A 68 4.94 -2.53 10.71
CA LEU A 68 4.14 -1.31 10.52
C LEU A 68 4.14 -0.42 11.78
N ARG A 69 3.98 -1.04 12.95
CA ARG A 69 3.97 -0.35 14.25
C ARG A 69 5.08 -0.91 15.14
N GLY A 70 5.99 -0.06 15.59
CA GLY A 70 7.12 -0.48 16.43
C GLY A 70 6.71 -1.11 17.77
N THR A 71 5.53 -0.73 18.29
CA THR A 71 4.96 -1.27 19.54
C THR A 71 4.36 -2.67 19.40
N VAL A 72 4.14 -3.16 18.17
CA VAL A 72 3.57 -4.49 17.92
C VAL A 72 4.70 -5.49 17.71
N ALA A 73 4.97 -6.31 18.72
CA ALA A 73 5.96 -7.38 18.62
C ALA A 73 5.40 -8.56 17.80
N ARG A 74 5.87 -8.68 16.54
CA ARG A 74 5.54 -9.80 15.66
C ARG A 74 6.75 -10.25 14.83
N ASN A 75 6.66 -11.46 14.29
CA ASN A 75 7.58 -11.96 13.27
C ASN A 75 7.40 -11.21 11.95
N SER A 76 8.42 -11.30 11.11
CA SER A 76 8.39 -10.85 9.72
C SER A 76 7.35 -11.63 8.92
N TRP A 77 6.67 -10.97 7.99
CA TRP A 77 5.78 -11.63 7.02
C TRP A 77 6.49 -11.67 5.66
N PRO A 78 6.45 -12.81 4.94
CA PRO A 78 7.14 -12.95 3.66
C PRO A 78 6.52 -12.03 2.61
N ALA A 79 7.23 -10.96 2.28
CA ALA A 79 6.83 -9.97 1.29
C ALA A 79 8.04 -9.52 0.45
N LEU A 80 7.82 -9.25 -0.84
CA LEU A 80 8.86 -8.82 -1.77
C LEU A 80 8.35 -7.68 -2.67
N ALA A 81 9.17 -6.66 -2.88
CA ALA A 81 8.94 -5.67 -3.93
C ALA A 81 9.79 -6.02 -5.16
N LEU A 82 9.13 -6.19 -6.31
CA LEU A 82 9.77 -6.55 -7.60
C LEU A 82 10.36 -5.34 -8.33
N THR A 83 10.56 -4.24 -7.61
CA THR A 83 10.93 -2.93 -8.16
C THR A 83 12.30 -2.46 -7.69
N LEU A 84 12.98 -3.27 -6.87
CA LEU A 84 14.25 -2.93 -6.23
C LEU A 84 15.47 -3.40 -7.04
N ASP A 85 15.26 -4.27 -8.03
CA ASP A 85 16.29 -4.68 -8.96
C ASP A 85 16.02 -4.07 -10.34
N ALA A 86 16.81 -3.05 -10.70
CA ALA A 86 16.73 -2.44 -12.01
C ALA A 86 17.44 -3.26 -13.11
N ALA A 87 18.15 -4.34 -12.73
CA ALA A 87 18.98 -5.16 -13.59
C ALA A 87 18.49 -6.61 -13.76
N ALA A 88 17.33 -6.97 -13.20
CA ALA A 88 16.66 -8.25 -13.44
C ALA A 88 15.85 -8.26 -14.75
#